data_AF-A0A538GSP1-F1
#
_entry.id   AF-A0A538GSP1-F1
#
_cell.length_a   1.000
_cell.length_b   1.000
_cell.length_c   1.000
_cell.angle_alpha   90.00
_cell.angle_beta   90.00
_cell.angle_gamma   90.00
#
_symmetry.space_group_name_H-M   'P 1'
#
loop_
_entity.id
_entity.type
_entity.pdbx_description
1 polymer ?
#
loop_
_entity_poly.entity_id
_entity_poly.type
_entity_poly.pdbx_seq_one_letter_code
_entity_poly.pdbx_strand_id
1 'polypeptide(L)'
;MARKLPRLQRVLDAPALFSIAYGEIASSIYFALGIIAFHALGFTPGVMLLTGVLFLLVSLSYAEGTAAIRETGGAATFVRIAFNDLWGFVTGWVL
;
A
#
# COMPACT_ATOMS: atom_id res chain seq x y z
N MET A 1 -3.78 -21.62 -32.86
CA MET A 1 -3.73 -20.15 -32.84
C MET A 1 -4.14 -19.67 -31.45
N ALA A 2 -3.22 -19.13 -30.66
CA ALA A 2 -3.55 -18.57 -29.34
C ALA A 2 -4.41 -17.31 -29.52
N ARG A 3 -5.60 -17.30 -28.94
CA ARG A 3 -6.53 -16.16 -28.95
C ARG A 3 -5.83 -14.99 -28.25
N LYS A 4 -5.57 -13.89 -28.97
CA LYS A 4 -5.04 -12.66 -28.37
C LYS A 4 -6.02 -12.22 -27.28
N LEU A 5 -5.61 -12.30 -26.02
CA LEU A 5 -6.40 -11.81 -24.90
C LEU A 5 -6.64 -10.30 -25.12
N PRO A 6 -7.86 -9.78 -24.87
CA PRO A 6 -8.13 -8.36 -24.97
C PRO A 6 -7.13 -7.59 -24.08
N ARG A 7 -6.52 -6.54 -24.63
CA ARG A 7 -5.63 -5.65 -23.88
C ARG A 7 -6.39 -5.09 -22.67
N LEU A 8 -5.77 -5.03 -21.49
CA LEU A 8 -6.42 -4.46 -20.29
C LEU A 8 -6.91 -3.04 -20.59
N GLN A 9 -8.17 -2.77 -20.24
CA GLN A 9 -8.78 -1.46 -20.37
C GLN A 9 -8.57 -0.64 -19.09
N ARG A 10 -8.31 0.66 -19.24
CA ARG A 10 -8.20 1.60 -18.11
C ARG A 10 -9.59 2.09 -17.72
N VAL A 11 -10.26 1.33 -16.86
CA VAL A 11 -11.64 1.61 -16.41
C VAL A 11 -11.73 2.01 -14.94
N LEU A 12 -10.60 2.04 -14.23
CA LEU A 12 -10.54 2.39 -12.82
C LEU A 12 -10.34 3.89 -12.65
N ASP A 13 -11.41 4.56 -12.23
CA ASP A 13 -11.41 5.98 -11.89
C ASP A 13 -11.01 6.19 -10.42
N ALA A 14 -10.77 7.44 -10.01
CA ALA A 14 -10.32 7.76 -8.65
C ALA A 14 -11.22 7.19 -7.53
N PRO A 15 -12.57 7.23 -7.60
CA PRO A 15 -13.42 6.63 -6.57
C PRO A 15 -13.32 5.11 -6.51
N ALA A 16 -13.11 4.45 -7.65
CA ALA A 16 -12.92 3.00 -7.72
C ALA A 16 -11.58 2.61 -7.08
N LEU A 17 -10.51 3.35 -7.39
CA LEU A 17 -9.20 3.16 -6.77
C LEU A 17 -9.23 3.41 -5.26
N PHE A 18 -9.93 4.45 -4.81
CA PHE A 18 -10.15 4.72 -3.39
C PHE A 18 -10.87 3.56 -2.70
N SER A 19 -11.94 3.03 -3.32
CA SER A 19 -12.72 1.92 -2.75
C SER A 19 -11.89 0.65 -2.62
N ILE A 20 -11.04 0.35 -3.60
CA ILE A 20 -10.10 -0.78 -3.55
C ILE A 20 -9.12 -0.58 -2.39
N ALA A 21 -8.46 0.58 -2.32
CA ALA A 21 -7.49 0.87 -1.27
C ALA A 21 -8.12 0.84 0.14
N TYR A 22 -9.32 1.40 0.29
CA TYR A 22 -10.05 1.37 1.56
C TYR A 22 -10.46 -0.06 1.94
N GLY A 23 -10.91 -0.85 0.97
CA GLY A 23 -11.31 -2.25 1.17
C GLY A 23 -10.18 -3.12 1.75
N GLU A 24 -8.95 -2.91 1.30
CA GLU A 24 -7.77 -3.66 1.77
C GLU A 24 -7.40 -3.35 3.23
N ILE A 25 -7.73 -2.15 3.74
CA ILE A 25 -7.25 -1.66 5.05
C ILE A 25 -8.36 -1.60 6.10
N ALA A 26 -9.63 -1.53 5.68
CA ALA A 26 -10.75 -1.26 6.57
C ALA A 26 -10.87 -2.24 7.76
N SER A 27 -10.68 -3.54 7.52
CA SER A 27 -10.75 -4.56 8.57
C SER A 27 -9.61 -4.44 9.59
N SER A 28 -8.40 -4.13 9.11
CA SER A 28 -7.18 -4.01 9.92
C SER A 28 -7.27 -2.92 10.99
N ILE A 29 -8.02 -1.84 10.74
CA ILE A 29 -8.21 -0.76 11.72
C ILE A 29 -8.98 -1.26 12.95
N TYR A 30 -10.04 -2.05 12.76
CA TYR A 30 -10.82 -2.59 13.87
C TYR A 30 -10.01 -3.60 14.69
N PHE A 31 -9.22 -4.44 14.02
CA PHE A 31 -8.33 -5.39 14.69
C PHE A 31 -7.22 -4.68 15.47
N ALA A 32 -6.50 -3.76 14.83
CA ALA A 32 -5.42 -3.00 15.45
C ALA A 32 -5.92 -2.17 16.63
N LEU A 33 -7.13 -1.60 16.55
CA LEU A 33 -7.73 -0.85 17.65
C LEU A 33 -7.86 -1.69 18.92
N GLY A 34 -8.31 -2.94 18.81
CA GLY A 34 -8.41 -3.83 19.97
C GLY A 34 -7.05 -4.09 20.63
N ILE A 35 -6.04 -4.42 19.83
CA ILE A 35 -4.68 -4.67 20.32
C ILE A 35 -4.09 -3.42 20.96
N ILE A 36 -4.22 -2.27 20.31
CA ILE A 36 -3.69 -1.00 20.83
C ILE A 36 -4.41 -0.62 22.11
N ALA A 37 -5.74 -0.74 22.17
CA ALA A 37 -6.52 -0.45 23.38
C ALA A 37 -6.08 -1.30 24.57
N PHE A 38 -5.80 -2.58 24.33
CA PHE A 38 -5.34 -3.52 25.37
C PHE A 38 -3.95 -3.12 25.94
N HIS A 39 -3.04 -2.65 25.10
CA HIS A 39 -1.65 -2.36 25.52
C HIS A 39 -1.42 -0.89 25.91
N ALA A 40 -2.07 0.06 25.23
CA ALA A 40 -1.85 1.49 25.40
C ALA A 40 -2.87 2.16 26.34
N LEU A 41 -3.99 1.50 26.66
CA LEU A 41 -5.03 1.99 27.57
C LEU A 41 -5.46 3.43 27.20
N GLY A 42 -5.35 4.40 28.13
CA GLY A 42 -5.69 5.80 27.89
C GLY A 42 -4.85 6.50 26.81
N PHE A 43 -3.68 5.96 26.45
CA PHE A 43 -2.81 6.51 25.39
C PHE A 43 -3.22 6.06 23.98
N THR A 44 -4.25 5.22 23.84
CA THR A 44 -4.74 4.72 22.54
C THR A 44 -4.92 5.81 21.48
N PRO A 45 -5.54 6.98 21.76
CA PRO A 45 -5.68 8.04 20.75
C PRO A 45 -4.34 8.58 20.26
N GLY A 46 -3.35 8.71 21.16
CA GLY A 46 -2.02 9.18 20.81
C GLY A 46 -1.25 8.19 19.94
N VAL A 47 -1.31 6.90 20.28
CA VAL A 47 -0.69 5.82 19.48
C VAL A 47 -1.33 5.71 18.09
N MET A 48 -2.66 5.82 18.02
CA MET A 48 -3.39 5.84 16.76
C MET A 48 -3.01 7.05 15.91
N LEU A 49 -2.91 8.24 16.50
CA LEU A 49 -2.52 9.44 15.79
C LEU A 49 -1.09 9.34 15.23
N LEU A 50 -0.15 8.85 16.04
CA LEU A 50 1.23 8.64 15.59
C LEU A 50 1.30 7.63 14.44
N THR A 51 0.59 6.50 14.57
CA THR A 51 0.49 5.48 13.51
C THR A 51 -0.11 6.07 12.24
N GLY A 52 -1.16 6.89 12.36
CA GLY A 52 -1.80 7.57 11.24
C GLY A 52 -0.88 8.54 10.52
N VAL A 53 -0.06 9.30 11.25
CA VAL A 53 0.95 10.20 10.67
C VAL A 53 2.01 9.41 9.91
N LEU A 54 2.52 8.31 10.48
CA LEU A 54 3.48 7.44 9.78
C LEU A 54 2.87 6.83 8.51
N PHE A 55 1.63 6.35 8.60
CA PHE A 55 0.90 5.81 7.46
C PHE A 55 0.71 6.85 6.36
N LEU A 56 0.39 8.10 6.72
CA LEU A 56 0.26 9.20 5.77
C LEU A 56 1.57 9.47 5.03
N LEU A 57 2.70 9.50 5.74
CA LEU A 57 4.02 9.71 5.13
C LEU A 57 4.35 8.61 4.13
N VAL A 58 4.15 7.34 4.50
CA VAL A 58 4.35 6.20 3.60
C VAL A 58 3.43 6.30 2.38
N SER A 59 2.16 6.64 2.59
CA SER A 59 1.18 6.79 1.51
C SER A 59 1.58 7.88 0.51
N LEU A 60 2.11 9.00 0.99
CA LEU A 60 2.63 10.07 0.13
C LEU A 60 3.86 9.62 -0.66
N SER A 61 4.81 8.91 -0.04
CA SER A 61 5.96 8.34 -0.76
C SER A 61 5.53 7.36 -1.86
N TYR A 62 4.50 6.55 -1.62
CA TYR A 62 3.93 5.67 -2.65
C TYR A 62 3.20 6.46 -3.75
N ALA A 63 2.50 7.54 -3.40
CA ALA A 63 1.85 8.39 -4.39
C ALA A 63 2.90 9.05 -5.32
N GLU A 64 4.00 9.56 -4.77
CA GLU A 64 5.13 10.08 -5.55
C GLU A 64 5.76 8.99 -6.42
N GLY A 65 6.06 7.82 -5.84
CA GLY A 65 6.65 6.69 -6.54
C GLY A 65 5.79 6.20 -7.70
N THR A 66 4.49 6.03 -7.49
CA THR A 66 3.54 5.58 -8.54
C THR A 66 3.32 6.63 -9.62
N ALA A 67 3.42 7.93 -9.30
CA ALA A 67 3.34 9.00 -10.29
C ALA A 67 4.59 9.05 -11.18
N ALA A 68 5.78 8.84 -10.59
CA ALA A 68 7.07 8.85 -11.28
C ALA A 68 7.33 7.55 -12.08
N ILE A 69 6.99 6.39 -11.51
CA ILE A 69 7.25 5.07 -12.06
C ILE A 69 5.91 4.43 -12.44
N ARG A 70 5.60 4.47 -13.74
CA ARG A 70 4.34 3.94 -14.31
C ARG A 70 4.42 2.44 -14.63
N GLU A 71 5.12 1.68 -13.79
CA GLU A 71 5.20 0.22 -13.84
C GLU A 71 4.41 -0.38 -12.68
N THR A 72 3.71 -1.48 -12.93
CA THR A 72 3.02 -2.24 -11.87
C THR A 72 4.04 -2.93 -10.95
N GLY A 73 3.66 -3.20 -9.70
CA GLY A 73 4.46 -4.00 -8.75
C GLY A 73 4.88 -3.30 -7.46
N GLY A 74 4.50 -2.02 -7.29
CA GLY A 74 4.63 -1.32 -6.00
C GLY A 74 6.06 -1.28 -5.45
N ALA A 75 6.22 -1.59 -4.17
CA ALA A 75 7.49 -1.49 -3.46
C ALA A 75 8.62 -2.29 -4.11
N ALA A 76 8.34 -3.53 -4.55
CA ALA A 76 9.33 -4.38 -5.19
C ALA A 76 9.87 -3.74 -6.47
N THR A 77 9.00 -3.12 -7.27
CA THR A 77 9.39 -2.39 -8.48
C THR A 77 10.19 -1.13 -8.15
N PHE A 78 9.77 -0.35 -7.14
CA PHE A 78 10.51 0.85 -6.72
C PHE A 78 11.92 0.52 -6.24
N VAL A 79 12.07 -0.51 -5.40
CA VAL A 79 13.37 -0.96 -4.89
C VAL A 79 14.22 -1.54 -6.02
N ARG A 80 13.63 -2.30 -6.95
CA ARG A 80 14.33 -2.81 -8.13
C ARG A 80 14.96 -1.68 -8.96
N ILE A 81 14.18 -0.64 -9.22
CA ILE A 81 14.61 0.51 -10.03
C ILE A 81 15.66 1.34 -9.28
N ALA A 82 15.50 1.52 -7.96
CA ALA A 82 16.42 2.31 -7.15
C ALA A 82 17.75 1.59 -6.86
N PHE A 83 17.73 0.26 -6.72
CA PHE A 83 18.88 -0.53 -6.29
C PHE A 83 19.28 -1.61 -7.31
N ASN A 84 18.57 -2.74 -7.34
CA ASN A 84 18.78 -3.85 -8.29
C ASN A 84 17.70 -4.94 -8.13
N ASP A 85 17.73 -5.95 -9.01
CA ASP A 85 16.80 -7.08 -9.02
C ASP A 85 16.81 -7.92 -7.74
N LEU A 86 17.96 -8.10 -7.09
CA LEU A 86 18.05 -8.87 -5.84
C LEU A 86 17.25 -8.18 -4.73
N TRP A 87 17.43 -6.87 -4.55
CA TRP A 87 16.69 -6.12 -3.53
C TRP A 87 15.21 -5.99 -3.89
N GLY A 88 14.87 -5.83 -5.17
CA GLY A 88 13.49 -5.90 -5.63
C GLY A 88 12.82 -7.24 -5.29
N PHE A 89 13.53 -8.35 -5.50
CA PHE A 89 13.08 -9.69 -5.12
C PHE A 89 12.89 -9.82 -3.60
N VAL A 90 13.89 -9.42 -2.80
CA VAL A 90 13.80 -9.49 -1.34
C VAL A 90 12.62 -8.67 -0.83
N THR A 91 12.42 -7.45 -1.34
CA THR A 91 11.26 -6.63 -0.97
C THR A 91 9.95 -7.29 -1.35
N GLY A 92 9.84 -7.88 -2.55
CA GLY A 92 8.64 -8.61 -2.96
C GLY A 92 8.38 -9.89 -2.17
N TRP A 93 9.41 -10.51 -1.59
CA TRP A 93 9.30 -11.75 -0.82
C TRP A 93 8.85 -11.55 0.63
N VAL A 94 9.16 -10.40 1.23
CA VAL A 94 8.83 -10.09 2.64
C VAL A 94 7.42 -9.50 2.80
N LEU A 95 6.83 -8.97 1.73
CA LEU A 95 5.47 -8.41 1.70
C LEU A 95 4.40 -9.49 1.64
#